data_AF-A0A931H0A8-F1
#
_entry.id   AF-A0A931H0A8-F1
#
_cell.length_a   1.000
_cell.length_b   1.000
_cell.length_c   1.000
_cell.angle_alpha   90.00
_cell.angle_beta   90.00
_cell.angle_gamma   90.00
#
_symmetry.space_group_name_H-M   'P 1'
#
loop_
_entity.id
_entity.type
_entity.pdbx_description
1 polymer ?
#
loop_
_entity_poly.entity_id
_entity_poly.type
_entity_poly.pdbx_seq_one_letter_code
_entity_poly.pdbx_strand_id
1 'polypeptide(L)'
;MTISLQHNDVNFVAYVAYNFLQVSDIILLRFNNTLQEYGNETILTYNHDKRAWTESGGMETQEPALFRQVAYKLRNVFAERSKMAHRKNA
;
A
#
# COMPACT_ATOMS: atom_id res chain seq x y z
N MET A 1 8.03 2.68 -6.43
CA MET A 1 6.76 2.19 -7.04
C MET A 1 5.69 3.24 -6.81
N THR A 2 4.91 3.56 -7.83
CA THR A 2 3.79 4.51 -7.76
C THR A 2 2.46 3.76 -7.87
N ILE A 3 1.44 4.26 -7.17
CA ILE A 3 0.10 3.70 -7.14
C ILE A 3 -0.87 4.85 -7.46
N SER A 4 -1.46 4.83 -8.65
CA SER A 4 -2.53 5.78 -9.00
C SER A 4 -3.85 5.34 -8.38
N LEU A 5 -4.54 6.30 -7.76
CA LEU A 5 -5.75 6.13 -6.98
C LEU A 5 -6.76 7.20 -7.40
N GLN A 6 -8.05 6.87 -7.42
CA GLN A 6 -9.12 7.81 -7.76
C GLN A 6 -10.09 7.96 -6.59
N HIS A 7 -10.47 9.19 -6.25
CA HIS A 7 -11.48 9.47 -5.24
C HIS A 7 -12.19 10.79 -5.55
N ASN A 8 -13.53 10.76 -5.68
CA ASN A 8 -14.37 11.94 -5.94
C ASN A 8 -13.79 12.88 -7.02
N ASP A 9 -13.49 12.34 -8.20
CA ASP A 9 -12.89 13.05 -9.35
C ASP A 9 -11.46 13.61 -9.14
N VAL A 10 -10.87 13.41 -7.95
CA VAL A 10 -9.47 13.74 -7.66
C VAL A 10 -8.56 12.53 -7.89
N ASN A 11 -7.47 12.76 -8.63
CA ASN A 11 -6.38 11.81 -8.78
C ASN A 11 -5.41 11.91 -7.60
N PHE A 12 -5.24 10.81 -6.88
CA PHE A 12 -4.23 10.64 -5.86
C PHE A 12 -3.12 9.72 -6.39
N VAL A 13 -1.89 10.00 -5.98
CA VAL A 13 -0.73 9.17 -6.27
C VAL A 13 -0.06 8.83 -4.95
N ALA A 14 0.00 7.54 -4.63
CA ALA A 14 0.79 7.04 -3.51
C ALA A 14 2.16 6.55 -4.01
N TYR A 15 3.22 6.98 -3.34
CA TYR A 15 4.59 6.56 -3.55
C TYR A 15 5.01 5.64 -2.41
N VAL A 16 5.61 4.51 -2.73
CA VAL A 16 6.32 3.70 -1.72
C VAL A 16 7.64 4.42 -1.39
N ALA A 17 7.63 5.18 -0.29
CA ALA A 17 8.77 5.94 0.20
C ALA A 17 9.83 5.03 0.83
N TYR A 18 9.38 4.05 1.63
CA TYR A 18 10.24 2.99 2.16
C TYR A 18 9.58 1.63 1.99
N ASN A 19 10.42 0.62 1.76
CA ASN A 19 10.01 -0.76 1.57
C ASN A 19 10.93 -1.67 2.40
N PHE A 20 10.41 -2.18 3.52
CA PHE A 20 11.14 -3.04 4.45
C PHE A 20 10.67 -4.49 4.38
N LEU A 21 10.11 -4.92 3.24
CA LEU A 21 9.48 -6.24 3.10
C LEU A 21 10.41 -7.42 3.28
N GLN A 22 11.72 -7.21 3.13
CA GLN A 22 12.71 -8.27 3.36
C GLN A 22 12.92 -8.56 4.84
N VAL A 23 12.46 -7.68 5.74
CA VAL A 23 12.79 -7.73 7.17
C VAL A 23 11.54 -7.64 8.06
N SER A 24 10.52 -6.87 7.68
CA SER A 24 9.42 -6.53 8.59
C SER A 24 8.04 -6.35 7.95
N ASP A 25 7.84 -6.72 6.68
CA ASP A 25 6.54 -6.61 5.99
C ASP A 25 5.90 -5.20 5.99
N ILE A 26 6.72 -4.18 6.23
CA ILE A 26 6.29 -2.79 6.34
C ILE A 26 6.63 -2.02 5.06
N ILE A 27 5.72 -1.13 4.66
CA ILE A 27 5.97 -0.09 3.69
C ILE A 27 5.50 1.27 4.24
N LEU A 28 6.26 2.33 3.95
CA LEU A 28 5.79 3.69 4.12
C LEU A 28 5.24 4.18 2.79
N LEU A 29 3.97 4.56 2.77
CA LEU A 29 3.36 5.27 1.66
C LEU A 29 3.36 6.77 1.93
N ARG A 30 3.69 7.54 0.90
CA ARG A 30 3.48 8.99 0.87
C ARG A 30 2.53 9.33 -0.27
N PHE A 31 1.60 10.24 -0.04
CA PHE A 31 0.63 10.70 -1.03
C PHE A 31 1.06 12.07 -1.59
N ASN A 32 0.76 12.30 -2.86
CA ASN A 32 0.97 13.61 -3.50
C ASN A 32 0.05 14.70 -2.92
N ASN A 33 -1.11 14.31 -2.40
CA ASN A 33 -2.09 15.17 -1.77
C ASN A 33 -2.32 14.71 -0.33
N THR A 34 -2.50 15.67 0.58
CA THR A 34 -2.85 15.39 1.98
C THR A 34 -4.24 14.76 2.03
N LEU A 35 -4.37 13.65 2.76
CA LEU A 35 -5.65 13.04 3.07
C LEU A 35 -6.17 13.68 4.36
N GLN A 36 -7.01 14.71 4.24
CA GLN A 36 -7.62 15.45 5.37
C GLN A 36 -6.64 15.81 6.51
N GLU A 37 -7.08 15.77 7.77
CA GLU A 37 -6.36 16.31 8.95
C GLU A 37 -5.11 15.52 9.39
N TYR A 38 -4.80 14.37 8.76
CA TYR A 38 -3.80 13.42 9.27
C TYR A 38 -2.56 13.22 8.40
N GLY A 39 -2.27 14.19 7.52
CA GLY A 39 -1.02 14.26 6.78
C GLY A 39 -1.02 13.49 5.46
N ASN A 40 0.16 13.35 4.86
CA ASN A 40 0.35 12.76 3.55
C ASN A 40 1.12 11.44 3.61
N GLU A 41 1.24 10.82 4.78
CA GLU A 41 2.00 9.60 4.99
C GLU A 41 1.18 8.53 5.73
N THR A 42 1.40 7.27 5.37
CA THR A 42 0.73 6.13 6.01
C THR A 42 1.68 4.95 6.02
N ILE A 43 1.87 4.35 7.19
CA ILE A 43 2.59 3.08 7.32
C ILE A 43 1.58 1.96 7.07
N LEU A 44 1.93 1.07 6.15
CA LEU A 44 1.20 -0.17 5.91
C LEU A 44 2.03 -1.37 6.34
N THR A 45 1.37 -2.31 7.00
CA THR A 45 1.95 -3.59 7.42
C THR A 45 1.19 -4.72 6.73
N TYR A 46 1.90 -5.66 6.13
CA TYR A 46 1.27 -6.85 5.55
C TYR A 46 1.12 -7.94 6.61
N ASN A 47 -0.10 -8.39 6.84
CA ASN A 47 -0.39 -9.55 7.66
C ASN A 47 -0.42 -10.80 6.77
N HIS A 48 0.59 -11.67 6.89
CA HIS A 48 0.70 -12.90 6.09
C HIS A 48 -0.42 -13.90 6.38
N ASP A 49 -0.83 -14.05 7.64
CA ASP A 49 -1.87 -14.99 8.05
C ASP A 49 -3.21 -14.65 7.41
N LYS A 50 -3.56 -13.35 7.44
CA LYS A 50 -4.79 -12.81 6.86
C LYS A 50 -4.66 -12.50 5.37
N ARG A 51 -3.43 -12.54 4.83
CA ARG A 51 -3.08 -12.11 3.47
C ARG A 51 -3.65 -10.73 3.13
N ALA A 52 -3.53 -9.80 4.08
CA ALA A 52 -4.18 -8.50 4.04
C ALA A 52 -3.22 -7.40 4.51
N TRP A 53 -3.41 -6.19 3.97
CA TRP A 53 -2.74 -5.00 4.46
C TRP A 53 -3.52 -4.40 5.63
N THR A 54 -2.80 -3.87 6.61
CA THR A 54 -3.32 -3.03 7.70
C THR A 54 -2.55 -1.71 7.73
N GLU A 55 -3.10 -0.68 8.35
CA GLU A 55 -2.51 0.66 8.39
C GLU A 55 -2.49 1.24 9.81
N SER A 56 -1.61 2.20 10.09
CA SER A 56 -1.45 2.80 11.43
C SER A 56 -1.85 4.28 11.53
N GLY A 57 -2.33 4.89 10.44
CA GLY A 57 -2.62 6.32 10.29
C GLY A 57 -4.10 6.70 10.21
N GLY A 58 -5.03 5.75 10.35
CA GLY A 58 -6.48 5.98 10.29
C GLY A 58 -7.07 6.05 8.88
N MET A 59 -6.27 5.80 7.84
CA MET A 59 -6.71 5.79 6.44
C MET A 59 -7.81 4.75 6.18
N GLU A 60 -7.77 3.59 6.83
CA GLU A 60 -8.77 2.53 6.63
C GLU A 60 -10.16 3.00 7.08
N THR A 61 -10.22 3.83 8.12
CA THR A 61 -11.47 4.36 8.68
C THR A 61 -11.94 5.61 7.94
N GLN A 62 -11.04 6.54 7.64
CA GLN A 62 -11.38 7.86 7.09
C GLN A 62 -11.59 7.80 5.57
N GLU A 63 -10.72 7.09 4.88
CA GLU A 63 -10.71 7.00 3.42
C GLU A 63 -10.72 5.53 2.95
N PRO A 64 -11.75 4.73 3.36
CA PRO A 64 -11.78 3.29 3.13
C PRO A 64 -11.73 2.91 1.64
N ALA A 65 -12.25 3.77 0.77
CA ALA A 65 -12.20 3.56 -0.68
C ALA A 65 -10.77 3.66 -1.23
N LEU A 66 -9.98 4.63 -0.76
CA LEU A 66 -8.58 4.78 -1.13
C LEU A 66 -7.75 3.64 -0.55
N PHE A 67 -7.99 3.29 0.72
CA PHE A 67 -7.29 2.18 1.37
C PHE A 67 -7.47 0.86 0.61
N ARG A 68 -8.70 0.52 0.23
CA ARG A 68 -8.97 -0.71 -0.56
C ARG A 68 -8.23 -0.72 -1.90
N GLN A 69 -8.16 0.42 -2.60
CA GLN A 69 -7.44 0.52 -3.87
C GLN A 69 -5.93 0.29 -3.68
N VAL A 70 -5.35 0.89 -2.64
CA VAL A 70 -3.94 0.70 -2.28
C VAL A 70 -3.66 -0.76 -1.95
N ALA A 71 -4.44 -1.35 -1.04
CA ALA A 71 -4.28 -2.74 -0.62
C ALA A 71 -4.40 -3.72 -1.80
N TYR A 72 -5.37 -3.50 -2.69
CA TYR A 72 -5.56 -4.31 -3.90
C TYR A 72 -4.35 -4.24 -4.85
N LYS A 73 -3.89 -3.02 -5.16
CA LYS A 73 -2.75 -2.82 -6.07
C LYS A 73 -1.46 -3.38 -5.50
N LEU A 74 -1.22 -3.21 -4.20
CA LEU A 74 -0.08 -3.80 -3.51
C LEU A 74 -0.13 -5.33 -3.55
N ARG A 75 -1.28 -5.93 -3.26
CA ARG A 75 -1.44 -7.39 -3.32
C ARG A 75 -1.06 -7.96 -4.68
N ASN A 76 -1.47 -7.31 -5.77
CA ASN A 76 -1.15 -7.76 -7.12
C ASN A 76 0.36 -7.68 -7.42
N VAL A 77 1.00 -6.57 -7.07
CA VAL A 77 2.47 -6.41 -7.24
C VAL A 77 3.23 -7.48 -6.46
N PHE A 78 2.76 -7.82 -5.25
CA PHE A 78 3.39 -8.83 -4.42
C PHE A 78 3.18 -10.24 -4.94
N ALA A 79 1.96 -10.58 -5.36
CA ALA A 79 1.66 -11.86 -5.95
C ALA A 79 2.53 -12.11 -7.21
N GLU A 80 2.77 -11.07 -8.01
CA GLU A 80 3.66 -11.15 -9.17
C GLU A 80 5.13 -11.34 -8.77
N ARG A 81 5.62 -10.59 -7.76
CA ARG A 81 6.99 -10.76 -7.23
C ARG A 81 7.22 -12.16 -6.66
N SER A 82 6.28 -12.71 -5.88
CA SER A 82 6.40 -14.07 -5.32
C SER A 82 6.47 -15.14 -6.40
N LYS A 83 5.68 -15.00 -7.48
CA LYS A 83 5.74 -15.90 -8.65
C LYS A 83 7.10 -15.83 -9.37
N MET A 84 7.66 -14.64 -9.50
CA MET A 84 8.99 -14.45 -10.13
C MET A 84 10.14 -15.00 -9.27
N ALA A 85 10.06 -14.87 -7.95
CA ALA A 85 11.05 -15.44 -7.03
C ALA A 85 11.09 -16.97 -7.11
N HIS A 86 9.92 -17.63 -7.20
CA HIS A 86 9.87 -19.09 -7.34
C HIS A 86 10.39 -19.59 -8.70
N ARG A 87 10.22 -18.83 -9.79
CA ARG A 87 10.74 -19.20 -11.12
C ARG A 87 12.25 -19.08 -11.27
N LYS A 88 12.93 -18.31 -10.40
CA LYS A 88 14.41 -18.21 -10.42
C LYS A 88 15.11 -19.30 -9.61
N ASN A 89 14.36 -20.03 -8.78
CA ASN A 89 14.87 -21.07 -7.90
C ASN A 89 14.39 -22.49 -8.30
N ALA A 90 13.77 -22.63 -9.46
CA ALA A 90 13.32 -23.89 -10.08
C ALA A 90 14.05 -24.07 -11.41
#